data_AF-A0A564QAJ0-F1
#
_entry.id   AF-A0A564QAJ0-F1
#
_cell.length_a   1.000
_cell.length_b   1.000
_cell.length_c   1.000
_cell.angle_alpha   90.00
_cell.angle_beta   90.00
_cell.angle_gamma   90.00
#
_symmetry.space_group_name_H-M   'P 1'
#
loop_
_entity.id
_entity.type
_entity.pdbx_description
1 polymer ?
#
loop_
_entity_poly.entity_id
_entity_poly.type
_entity_poly.pdbx_seq_one_letter_code
_entity_poly.pdbx_strand_id
1 'polypeptide(L)'
;MNFSKDETVRADLTEKSVIWDGIKFSLEEAGYLLERGRFTLFDGEDQLDLRTFLKRASHILPNFELRFLVYKNIRDRGYYLKPGPLDFRVYPRGVKSGEGESRYIVHVLSEREPIAPAMILKDITLSENLKKRLLYAVVDEEGDITYYEIKHRDLRGSSLSLEVLNGAIGDMLEERVIIWDAKILKQLNERWWFGRLIDENRRLQLSFVESAYLIDRGSLTVLDSEGEVLDFDGFIGASSSLEPNFFKKYVTYRDLRDRGMVVKTGFKFGSHFRVYEGIPSREAYHSRYLVHVLMDDRKLKLPEISRAVRLAHGVKKQMVFAVPGDDQVEYFEVGWVRL
;
A
#
# COMPACT_ATOMS: atom_id res chain seq x y z
N MET A 1 32.16 -14.05 2.89
CA MET A 1 33.37 -14.84 3.23
C MET A 1 32.95 -16.18 3.80
N ASN A 2 33.66 -17.25 3.47
CA ASN A 2 33.47 -18.55 4.10
C ASN A 2 34.41 -18.61 5.31
N PHE A 3 33.88 -18.35 6.51
CA PHE A 3 34.58 -18.71 7.73
C PHE A 3 34.73 -20.24 7.78
N SER A 4 35.89 -20.75 8.17
CA SER A 4 36.03 -22.15 8.55
C SER A 4 34.97 -22.50 9.59
N LYS A 5 34.39 -23.70 9.53
CA LYS A 5 33.30 -24.10 10.44
C LYS A 5 33.74 -24.16 11.91
N ASP A 6 35.04 -24.06 12.18
CA ASP A 6 35.62 -24.28 13.51
C ASP A 6 36.51 -23.11 14.00
N GLU A 7 36.58 -21.99 13.27
CA GLU A 7 37.39 -20.83 13.70
C GLU A 7 36.51 -19.66 14.16
N THR A 8 36.77 -19.19 15.37
CA THR A 8 36.23 -17.94 15.92
C THR A 8 37.31 -16.87 15.83
N VAL A 9 36.99 -15.70 15.28
CA VAL A 9 37.95 -14.60 15.12
C VAL A 9 37.64 -13.43 16.06
N ARG A 10 38.69 -12.76 16.56
CA ARG A 10 38.57 -11.53 17.35
C ARG A 10 38.20 -10.37 16.45
N ALA A 11 37.13 -9.64 16.77
CA ALA A 11 36.74 -8.42 16.06
C ALA A 11 36.43 -7.29 17.05
N ASP A 12 36.75 -6.05 16.69
CA ASP A 12 36.68 -4.91 17.60
C ASP A 12 35.51 -3.98 17.21
N LEU A 13 34.67 -3.65 18.19
CA LEU A 13 33.60 -2.67 18.09
C LEU A 13 34.21 -1.26 17.99
N THR A 14 33.66 -0.49 17.08
CA THR A 14 33.97 0.92 16.85
C THR A 14 32.68 1.73 16.91
N GLU A 15 32.74 3.05 16.71
CA GLU A 15 31.58 3.94 16.87
C GLU A 15 30.31 3.49 16.15
N LYS A 16 30.39 2.90 14.95
CA LYS A 16 29.22 2.50 14.14
C LYS A 16 29.40 1.18 13.38
N SER A 17 30.40 0.39 13.73
CA SER A 17 30.78 -0.82 12.99
C SER A 17 31.64 -1.75 13.82
N VAL A 18 31.86 -2.95 13.31
CA VAL A 18 32.87 -3.87 13.84
C VAL A 18 33.97 -4.05 12.80
N ILE A 19 35.22 -4.05 13.24
CA ILE A 19 36.38 -4.23 12.36
C ILE A 19 37.06 -5.56 12.70
N TRP A 20 37.37 -6.33 11.66
CA TRP A 20 38.22 -7.50 11.75
C TRP A 20 39.13 -7.56 10.53
N ASP A 21 40.45 -7.66 10.75
CA ASP A 21 41.46 -7.76 9.68
C ASP A 21 41.32 -6.66 8.60
N GLY A 22 41.09 -5.42 9.05
CA GLY A 22 40.86 -4.26 8.17
C GLY A 22 39.51 -4.25 7.44
N ILE A 23 38.70 -5.30 7.58
CA ILE A 23 37.37 -5.41 6.98
C ILE A 23 36.31 -4.86 7.94
N LYS A 24 35.43 -4.03 7.40
CA LYS A 24 34.34 -3.39 8.14
C LYS A 24 33.05 -4.20 8.01
N PHE A 25 32.48 -4.58 9.15
CA PHE A 25 31.19 -5.26 9.28
C PHE A 25 30.15 -4.29 9.84
N SER A 26 28.89 -4.43 9.39
CA SER A 26 27.79 -3.72 10.04
C SER A 26 27.52 -4.31 11.42
N LEU A 27 26.85 -3.55 12.31
CA LEU A 27 26.51 -4.06 13.63
C LEU A 27 25.59 -5.29 13.54
N GLU A 28 24.68 -5.32 12.56
CA GLU A 28 23.78 -6.45 12.36
C GLU A 28 24.54 -7.70 11.90
N GLU A 29 25.51 -7.53 10.99
CA GLU A 29 26.36 -8.64 10.53
C GLU A 29 27.26 -9.16 11.66
N ALA A 30 27.86 -8.27 12.44
CA ALA A 30 28.70 -8.64 13.57
C ALA A 30 27.91 -9.34 14.67
N GLY A 31 26.71 -8.86 15.00
CA GLY A 31 25.82 -9.53 15.95
C GLY A 31 25.43 -10.93 15.48
N TYR A 32 25.18 -11.09 14.18
CA TYR A 32 24.86 -12.39 13.60
C TYR A 32 26.05 -13.35 13.67
N LEU A 33 27.26 -12.87 13.37
CA LEU A 33 28.48 -13.67 13.45
C LEU A 33 28.84 -14.02 14.90
N LEU A 34 28.63 -13.12 15.84
CA LEU A 34 28.78 -13.37 17.28
C LEU A 34 27.81 -14.47 17.74
N GLU A 35 26.52 -14.36 17.39
CA GLU A 35 25.51 -15.37 17.74
C GLU A 35 25.80 -16.74 17.11
N ARG A 36 26.38 -16.77 15.90
CA ARG A 36 26.80 -18.00 15.21
C ARG A 36 28.16 -18.55 15.71
N GLY A 37 28.76 -17.93 16.73
CA GLY A 37 30.06 -18.33 17.29
C GLY A 37 31.25 -18.11 16.34
N ARG A 38 31.07 -17.29 15.30
CA ARG A 38 32.08 -16.95 14.29
C ARG A 38 32.97 -15.81 14.73
N PHE A 39 32.42 -14.87 15.51
CA PHE A 39 33.15 -13.74 16.08
C PHE A 39 33.21 -13.84 17.60
N THR A 40 34.33 -13.39 18.15
CA THR A 40 34.44 -12.92 19.52
C THR A 40 34.60 -11.40 19.46
N LEU A 41 33.60 -10.66 19.93
CA LEU A 41 33.58 -9.21 19.85
C LEU A 41 34.23 -8.57 21.08
N PHE A 42 34.96 -7.49 20.88
CA PHE A 42 35.57 -6.69 21.93
C PHE A 42 35.23 -5.21 21.78
N ASP A 43 35.22 -4.47 22.88
CA ASP A 43 35.20 -3.00 22.89
C ASP A 43 36.28 -2.52 23.86
N GLY A 44 37.40 -2.08 23.28
CA GLY A 44 38.66 -1.98 24.01
C GLY A 44 39.15 -3.36 24.47
N GLU A 45 39.36 -3.51 25.78
CA GLU A 45 39.79 -4.76 26.41
C GLU A 45 38.62 -5.67 26.80
N ASP A 46 37.40 -5.14 26.83
CA ASP A 46 36.22 -5.88 27.26
C ASP A 46 35.71 -6.81 26.16
N GLN A 47 35.69 -8.10 26.42
CA GLN A 47 34.97 -9.05 25.58
C GLN A 47 33.46 -8.85 25.74
N LEU A 48 32.75 -8.74 24.62
CA LEU A 48 31.30 -8.59 24.59
C LEU A 48 30.62 -9.93 24.36
N ASP A 49 29.77 -10.33 25.31
CA ASP A 49 28.76 -11.37 25.04
C ASP A 49 27.61 -10.79 24.19
N LEU A 50 26.74 -11.67 23.67
CA LEU A 50 25.62 -11.24 22.81
C LEU A 50 24.74 -10.20 23.52
N ARG A 51 24.43 -10.42 24.81
CA ARG A 51 23.59 -9.51 25.60
C ARG A 51 24.19 -8.10 25.67
N THR A 52 25.47 -8.00 25.97
CA THR A 52 26.19 -6.73 26.11
C THR A 52 26.36 -6.06 24.77
N PHE A 53 26.70 -6.83 23.72
CA PHE A 53 26.78 -6.32 22.36
C PHE A 53 25.45 -5.73 21.88
N LEU A 54 24.34 -6.46 22.03
CA LEU A 54 23.02 -5.97 21.60
C LEU A 54 22.64 -4.66 22.31
N LYS A 55 22.92 -4.55 23.61
CA LYS A 55 22.71 -3.29 24.36
C LYS A 55 23.56 -2.15 23.81
N ARG A 56 24.88 -2.35 23.63
CA ARG A 56 25.78 -1.32 23.07
C ARG A 56 25.32 -0.90 21.67
N ALA A 57 25.01 -1.87 20.81
CA ALA A 57 24.56 -1.60 19.46
C ALA A 57 23.22 -0.84 19.40
N SER A 58 22.26 -1.13 20.29
CA SER A 58 21.02 -0.37 20.40
C SER A 58 21.20 1.08 20.88
N HIS A 59 22.27 1.37 21.62
CA HIS A 59 22.62 2.76 21.95
C HIS A 59 23.31 3.49 20.78
N ILE A 60 24.02 2.75 19.93
CA ILE A 60 24.75 3.31 18.78
C ILE A 60 23.82 3.60 17.60
N LEU A 61 22.92 2.65 17.29
CA LEU A 61 22.07 2.69 16.11
C LEU A 61 20.59 2.61 16.53
N PRO A 62 19.79 3.65 16.24
CA PRO A 62 18.34 3.58 16.45
C PRO A 62 17.72 2.38 15.74
N ASN A 63 16.74 1.75 16.38
CA ASN A 63 16.03 0.57 15.86
C ASN A 63 16.94 -0.62 15.51
N PHE A 64 18.16 -0.68 16.09
CA PHE A 64 19.10 -1.77 15.86
C PHE A 64 18.50 -3.15 16.10
N GLU A 65 17.71 -3.31 17.16
CA GLU A 65 17.09 -4.59 17.51
C GLU A 65 16.18 -5.10 16.37
N LEU A 66 15.30 -4.26 15.83
CA LEU A 66 14.44 -4.61 14.69
C LEU A 66 15.28 -4.95 13.44
N ARG A 67 16.31 -4.13 13.16
CA ARG A 67 17.23 -4.34 12.04
C ARG A 67 17.97 -5.67 12.17
N PHE A 68 18.42 -6.01 13.38
CA PHE A 68 19.12 -7.25 13.68
C PHE A 68 18.20 -8.48 13.50
N LEU A 69 16.96 -8.42 13.99
CA LEU A 69 15.96 -9.47 13.78
C LEU A 69 15.70 -9.72 12.30
N VAL A 70 15.48 -8.66 11.52
CA VAL A 70 15.27 -8.76 10.06
C VAL A 70 16.51 -9.29 9.35
N TYR A 71 17.70 -8.78 9.70
CA TYR A 71 18.96 -9.26 9.14
C TYR A 71 19.13 -10.75 9.37
N LYS A 72 18.97 -11.22 10.60
CA LYS A 72 19.04 -12.64 10.98
C LYS A 72 18.02 -13.48 10.20
N ASN A 73 16.76 -13.05 10.15
CA ASN A 73 15.69 -13.76 9.44
C ASN A 73 16.00 -13.96 7.96
N ILE A 74 16.52 -12.92 7.29
CA ILE A 74 16.85 -12.98 5.86
C ILE A 74 18.14 -13.82 5.64
N ARG A 75 19.16 -13.67 6.49
CA ARG A 75 20.39 -14.49 6.43
C ARG A 75 20.12 -15.98 6.61
N ASP A 76 19.27 -16.33 7.58
CA ASP A 76 18.91 -17.72 7.88
C ASP A 76 18.12 -18.38 6.75
N ARG A 77 17.45 -17.58 5.90
CA ARG A 77 16.81 -18.04 4.66
C ARG A 77 17.79 -18.20 3.48
N GLY A 78 19.09 -18.01 3.71
CA GLY A 78 20.15 -18.20 2.71
C GLY A 78 20.35 -16.99 1.77
N TYR A 79 19.80 -15.83 2.12
CA TYR A 79 20.05 -14.60 1.39
C TYR A 79 21.30 -13.89 1.90
N TYR A 80 21.88 -13.06 1.03
CA TYR A 80 22.93 -12.13 1.40
C TYR A 80 22.36 -10.71 1.46
N LEU A 81 22.77 -9.94 2.48
CA LEU A 81 22.38 -8.54 2.64
C LEU A 81 23.61 -7.65 2.81
N LYS A 82 23.47 -6.39 2.41
CA LYS A 82 24.37 -5.28 2.76
C LYS A 82 23.54 -4.08 3.24
N PRO A 83 24.13 -3.13 3.97
CA PRO A 83 23.50 -1.82 4.21
C PRO A 83 22.99 -1.21 2.89
N GLY A 84 21.76 -0.69 2.93
CA GLY A 84 21.07 -0.11 1.79
C GLY A 84 20.75 1.37 1.98
N PRO A 85 20.16 2.02 0.95
CA PRO A 85 19.72 3.41 1.05
C PRO A 85 18.53 3.62 1.99
N LEU A 86 17.79 2.55 2.28
CA LEU A 86 16.86 2.47 3.42
C LEU A 86 17.60 1.74 4.56
N ASP A 87 17.29 0.46 4.80
CA ASP A 87 18.03 -0.36 5.76
C ASP A 87 18.96 -1.34 5.07
N PHE A 88 18.42 -2.17 4.17
CA PHE A 88 19.19 -3.23 3.52
C PHE A 88 19.00 -3.29 2.01
N ARG A 89 20.05 -3.73 1.32
CA ARG A 89 19.99 -4.31 -0.02
C ARG A 89 20.08 -5.81 0.12
N VAL A 90 19.15 -6.54 -0.49
CA VAL A 90 19.11 -8.02 -0.46
C VAL A 90 19.40 -8.56 -1.85
N TYR A 91 20.35 -9.49 -1.92
CA TYR A 91 20.80 -10.14 -3.15
C TYR A 91 20.03 -11.45 -3.35
N PRO A 92 19.82 -11.92 -4.59
CA PRO A 92 19.18 -13.22 -4.84
C PRO A 92 19.86 -14.36 -4.08
N ARG A 93 19.11 -15.43 -3.76
CA ARG A 93 19.69 -16.62 -3.11
C ARG A 93 20.82 -17.20 -3.95
N GLY A 94 21.89 -17.63 -3.26
CA GLY A 94 23.07 -18.23 -3.90
C GLY A 94 24.08 -17.24 -4.47
N VAL A 95 23.76 -15.94 -4.50
CA VAL A 95 24.69 -14.89 -4.93
C VAL A 95 25.66 -14.55 -3.80
N LYS A 96 26.98 -14.57 -4.07
CA LYS A 96 28.02 -14.25 -3.10
C LYS A 96 28.26 -12.74 -3.00
N SER A 97 28.90 -12.32 -1.91
CA SER A 97 29.28 -10.91 -1.73
C SER A 97 30.24 -10.45 -2.84
N GLY A 98 29.86 -9.38 -3.56
CA GLY A 98 30.65 -8.82 -4.67
C GLY A 98 30.27 -9.37 -6.04
N GLU A 99 29.43 -10.40 -6.10
CA GLU A 99 28.89 -10.95 -7.34
C GLU A 99 27.42 -10.53 -7.46
N GLY A 100 26.96 -10.22 -8.69
CA GLY A 100 25.56 -9.92 -8.98
C GLY A 100 25.02 -8.61 -8.42
N GLU A 101 23.78 -8.30 -8.79
CA GLU A 101 23.08 -7.10 -8.32
C GLU A 101 22.09 -7.43 -7.20
N SER A 102 21.87 -6.47 -6.29
CA SER A 102 20.76 -6.58 -5.35
C SER A 102 19.44 -6.67 -6.10
N ARG A 103 18.48 -7.42 -5.55
CA ARG A 103 17.11 -7.54 -6.08
C ARG A 103 16.11 -6.71 -5.29
N TYR A 104 16.31 -6.61 -3.98
CA TYR A 104 15.40 -5.91 -3.09
C TYR A 104 16.10 -4.78 -2.35
N ILE A 105 15.34 -3.74 -2.04
CA ILE A 105 15.65 -2.78 -0.98
C ILE A 105 14.64 -3.02 0.13
N VAL A 106 15.11 -3.13 1.37
CA VAL A 106 14.28 -3.41 2.54
C VAL A 106 14.26 -2.18 3.43
N HIS A 107 13.06 -1.76 3.82
CA HIS A 107 12.81 -0.83 4.93
C HIS A 107 12.30 -1.64 6.13
N VAL A 108 12.96 -1.55 7.27
CA VAL A 108 12.58 -2.19 8.52
C VAL A 108 11.68 -1.25 9.31
N LEU A 109 10.48 -1.72 9.65
CA LEU A 109 9.47 -0.92 10.34
C LEU A 109 8.99 -1.66 11.59
N SER A 110 8.74 -0.92 12.67
CA SER A 110 7.96 -1.43 13.79
C SER A 110 6.48 -1.43 13.46
N GLU A 111 5.75 -2.46 13.87
CA GLU A 111 4.28 -2.47 13.88
C GLU A 111 3.69 -1.23 14.58
N ARG A 112 4.38 -0.74 15.62
CA ARG A 112 3.90 0.33 16.51
C ARG A 112 4.08 1.73 15.92
N GLU A 113 4.96 1.89 14.94
CA GLU A 113 5.31 3.19 14.39
C GLU A 113 4.50 3.46 13.12
N PRO A 114 3.59 4.45 13.11
CA PRO A 114 2.81 4.74 11.93
C PRO A 114 3.67 5.45 10.87
N ILE A 115 3.40 5.18 9.60
CA ILE A 115 4.16 5.70 8.45
C ILE A 115 3.33 6.70 7.64
N ALA A 116 3.92 7.85 7.30
CA ALA A 116 3.24 8.85 6.47
C ALA A 116 3.14 8.38 5.01
N PRO A 117 2.02 8.62 4.30
CA PRO A 117 1.89 8.27 2.88
C PRO A 117 3.03 8.82 2.02
N ALA A 118 3.45 10.06 2.28
CA ALA A 118 4.56 10.71 1.58
C ALA A 118 5.90 9.95 1.73
N MET A 119 6.15 9.32 2.87
CA MET A 119 7.34 8.48 3.06
C MET A 119 7.26 7.19 2.24
N ILE A 120 6.07 6.58 2.14
CA ILE A 120 5.85 5.41 1.27
C ILE A 120 6.12 5.76 -0.19
N LEU A 121 5.56 6.87 -0.68
CA LEU A 121 5.77 7.32 -2.07
C LEU A 121 7.25 7.64 -2.35
N LYS A 122 7.95 8.24 -1.38
CA LYS A 122 9.40 8.49 -1.47
C LYS A 122 10.20 7.18 -1.58
N ASP A 123 9.87 6.18 -0.77
CA ASP A 123 10.53 4.88 -0.79
C ASP A 123 10.27 4.14 -2.12
N ILE A 124 9.04 4.21 -2.63
CA ILE A 124 8.67 3.65 -3.94
C ILE A 124 9.52 4.30 -5.03
N THR A 125 9.54 5.63 -5.08
CA THR A 125 10.31 6.40 -6.07
C THR A 125 11.80 6.04 -6.01
N LEU A 126 12.37 5.94 -4.81
CA LEU A 126 13.75 5.50 -4.61
C LEU A 126 13.99 4.10 -5.19
N SER A 127 13.07 3.16 -4.95
CA SER A 127 13.19 1.79 -5.43
C SER A 127 13.12 1.69 -6.96
N GLU A 128 12.26 2.48 -7.60
CA GLU A 128 12.12 2.54 -9.05
C GLU A 128 13.36 3.13 -9.71
N ASN A 129 13.89 4.23 -9.17
CA ASN A 129 15.13 4.85 -9.64
C ASN A 129 16.33 3.89 -9.57
N LEU A 130 16.36 3.04 -8.53
CA LEU A 130 17.38 2.02 -8.36
C LEU A 130 17.07 0.72 -9.14
N LYS A 131 15.90 0.62 -9.78
CA LYS A 131 15.38 -0.57 -10.48
C LYS A 131 15.36 -1.80 -9.58
N LYS A 132 14.98 -1.62 -8.31
CA LYS A 132 14.91 -2.68 -7.28
C LYS A 132 13.47 -2.80 -6.77
N ARG A 133 13.14 -3.98 -6.24
CA ARG A 133 11.84 -4.22 -5.60
C ARG A 133 11.88 -3.70 -4.15
N LEU A 134 10.91 -2.88 -3.76
CA LEU A 134 10.79 -2.40 -2.38
C LEU A 134 10.06 -3.42 -1.50
N LEU A 135 10.69 -3.76 -0.37
CA LEU A 135 10.08 -4.58 0.67
C LEU A 135 10.01 -3.80 1.99
N TYR A 136 8.86 -3.78 2.63
CA TYR A 136 8.74 -3.42 4.03
C TYR A 136 8.80 -4.68 4.87
N ALA A 137 9.77 -4.76 5.78
CA ALA A 137 9.89 -5.78 6.79
C ALA A 137 9.29 -5.22 8.09
N VAL A 138 8.04 -5.58 8.35
CA VAL A 138 7.30 -5.14 9.54
C VAL A 138 7.54 -6.14 10.66
N VAL A 139 8.07 -5.67 11.78
CA VAL A 139 8.35 -6.45 12.98
C VAL A 139 7.28 -6.14 14.03
N ASP A 140 6.61 -7.17 14.53
CA ASP A 140 5.63 -7.04 15.61
C ASP A 140 6.27 -7.14 17.01
N GLU A 141 5.43 -7.05 18.04
CA GLU A 141 5.89 -7.07 19.44
C GLU A 141 6.41 -8.43 19.92
N GLU A 142 6.11 -9.52 19.22
CA GLU A 142 6.63 -10.86 19.50
C GLU A 142 7.93 -11.14 18.71
N GLY A 143 8.37 -10.19 17.88
CA GLY A 143 9.56 -10.30 17.03
C GLY A 143 9.29 -11.04 15.72
N ASP A 144 8.02 -11.33 15.41
CA ASP A 144 7.60 -11.95 14.16
C ASP A 144 7.69 -10.94 13.02
N ILE A 145 8.14 -11.42 11.84
CA ILE A 145 8.45 -10.56 10.69
C ILE A 145 7.52 -10.87 9.54
N THR A 146 6.78 -9.86 9.11
CA THR A 146 5.96 -9.91 7.90
C THR A 146 6.56 -9.03 6.80
N TYR A 147 6.72 -9.59 5.60
CA TYR A 147 7.23 -8.86 4.44
C TYR A 147 6.10 -8.44 3.50
N TYR A 148 6.07 -7.15 3.17
CA TYR A 148 5.19 -6.58 2.17
C TYR A 148 6.00 -6.05 1.00
N GLU A 149 5.66 -6.46 -0.21
CA GLU A 149 6.12 -5.79 -1.42
C GLU A 149 5.23 -4.58 -1.70
N ILE A 150 5.87 -3.45 -1.96
CA ILE A 150 5.21 -2.18 -2.22
C ILE A 150 5.72 -1.63 -3.54
N LYS A 151 4.81 -1.15 -4.38
CA LYS A 151 5.15 -0.59 -5.70
C LYS A 151 4.10 0.40 -6.16
N HIS A 152 4.49 1.35 -7.01
CA HIS A 152 3.54 2.19 -7.71
C HIS A 152 2.60 1.32 -8.57
N ARG A 153 1.34 1.73 -8.67
CA ARG A 153 0.33 1.05 -9.48
C ARG A 153 -0.31 2.01 -10.46
N ASP A 154 0.04 1.88 -11.74
CA ASP A 154 -0.73 2.54 -12.79
C ASP A 154 -2.01 1.73 -13.08
N LEU A 155 -3.16 2.26 -12.66
CA LEU A 155 -4.47 1.65 -12.90
C LEU A 155 -5.00 2.15 -14.26
N ARG A 156 -5.27 1.22 -15.18
CA ARG A 156 -5.87 1.53 -16.48
C ARG A 156 -6.96 0.53 -16.81
N GLY A 157 -8.07 1.04 -17.32
CA GLY A 157 -9.20 0.25 -17.74
C GLY A 157 -9.51 0.44 -19.22
N SER A 158 -10.42 -0.38 -19.71
CA SER A 158 -10.86 -0.45 -21.10
C SER A 158 -12.34 -0.07 -21.25
N SER A 159 -12.96 0.51 -20.22
CA SER A 159 -14.36 0.94 -20.30
C SER A 159 -14.49 2.14 -21.22
N LEU A 160 -15.61 2.21 -21.93
CA LEU A 160 -15.95 3.35 -22.76
C LEU A 160 -16.04 4.62 -21.92
N SER A 161 -15.52 5.73 -22.46
CA SER A 161 -15.75 7.06 -21.90
C SER A 161 -17.24 7.36 -21.85
N LEU A 162 -17.65 8.12 -20.84
CA LEU A 162 -19.02 8.59 -20.73
C LEU A 162 -19.29 9.60 -21.86
N GLU A 163 -20.30 9.32 -22.68
CA GLU A 163 -20.87 10.32 -23.58
C GLU A 163 -21.90 11.13 -22.79
N VAL A 164 -21.91 12.46 -22.94
CA VAL A 164 -22.81 13.33 -22.18
C VAL A 164 -24.26 12.93 -22.44
N LEU A 165 -24.97 12.61 -21.36
CA LEU A 165 -26.39 12.24 -21.40
C LEU A 165 -27.25 13.43 -21.03
N ASN A 166 -28.04 13.92 -21.99
CA ASN A 166 -28.97 15.02 -21.75
C ASN A 166 -30.27 14.52 -21.13
N GLY A 167 -30.80 15.27 -20.15
CA GLY A 167 -32.14 15.06 -19.60
C GLY A 167 -32.25 14.00 -18.50
N ALA A 168 -31.12 13.47 -17.99
CA ALA A 168 -31.14 12.63 -16.80
C ALA A 168 -31.41 13.47 -15.56
N ILE A 169 -32.53 13.21 -14.89
CA ILE A 169 -32.93 13.83 -13.63
C ILE A 169 -33.03 12.74 -12.55
N GLY A 170 -32.46 13.00 -11.38
CA GLY A 170 -32.61 12.13 -10.22
C GLY A 170 -32.90 12.91 -8.95
N ASP A 171 -33.59 12.28 -8.01
CA ASP A 171 -33.91 12.87 -6.70
C ASP A 171 -32.94 12.37 -5.65
N MET A 172 -32.37 13.29 -4.86
CA MET A 172 -31.56 12.98 -3.70
C MET A 172 -32.45 12.57 -2.53
N LEU A 173 -32.31 11.32 -2.09
CA LEU A 173 -33.06 10.73 -0.98
C LEU A 173 -32.10 10.26 0.10
N GLU A 174 -32.00 11.01 1.19
CA GLU A 174 -31.16 10.73 2.37
C GLU A 174 -29.69 10.44 2.03
N GLU A 175 -29.36 9.22 1.59
CA GLU A 175 -28.01 8.72 1.32
C GLU A 175 -27.79 8.23 -0.13
N ARG A 176 -28.74 8.49 -1.03
CA ARG A 176 -28.72 7.98 -2.41
C ARG A 176 -29.40 8.92 -3.38
N VAL A 177 -29.10 8.79 -4.68
CA VAL A 177 -29.87 9.45 -5.74
C VAL A 177 -30.65 8.39 -6.52
N ILE A 178 -31.93 8.64 -6.77
CA ILE A 178 -32.80 7.75 -7.55
C ILE A 178 -33.14 8.39 -8.88
N ILE A 179 -32.90 7.66 -9.97
CA ILE A 179 -33.40 8.01 -11.31
C ILE A 179 -34.62 7.15 -11.62
N TRP A 180 -35.67 7.80 -12.13
CA TRP A 180 -36.97 7.17 -12.39
C TRP A 180 -37.24 6.88 -13.87
N ASP A 181 -36.52 7.54 -14.80
CA ASP A 181 -36.72 7.35 -16.24
C ASP A 181 -36.07 6.06 -16.73
N ALA A 182 -36.93 5.07 -17.05
CA ALA A 182 -36.56 3.74 -17.55
C ALA A 182 -35.57 3.73 -18.73
N LYS A 183 -35.64 4.70 -19.65
CA LYS A 183 -34.73 4.76 -20.81
C LYS A 183 -33.31 5.12 -20.37
N ILE A 184 -33.20 6.05 -19.43
CA ILE A 184 -31.93 6.55 -18.90
C ILE A 184 -31.27 5.48 -18.02
N LEU A 185 -32.05 4.72 -17.25
CA LEU A 185 -31.51 3.63 -16.39
C LEU A 185 -30.73 2.63 -17.21
N LYS A 186 -31.33 2.21 -18.34
CA LYS A 186 -30.76 1.17 -19.21
C LYS A 186 -29.45 1.64 -19.81
N GLN A 187 -29.39 2.89 -20.29
CA GLN A 187 -28.16 3.46 -20.83
C GLN A 187 -27.05 3.54 -19.77
N LEU A 188 -27.32 4.17 -18.62
CA LEU A 188 -26.33 4.33 -17.55
C LEU A 188 -25.82 3.00 -16.98
N ASN A 189 -26.73 2.04 -16.75
CA ASN A 189 -26.38 0.78 -16.12
C ASN A 189 -25.79 -0.25 -17.10
N GLU A 190 -26.38 -0.44 -18.29
CA GLU A 190 -25.88 -1.47 -19.21
C GLU A 190 -24.61 -1.02 -19.94
N ARG A 191 -24.50 0.26 -20.31
CA ARG A 191 -23.37 0.75 -21.12
C ARG A 191 -22.16 1.17 -20.31
N TRP A 192 -22.36 1.77 -19.14
CA TRP A 192 -21.25 2.30 -18.31
C TRP A 192 -21.21 1.73 -16.89
N TRP A 193 -22.15 0.85 -16.54
CA TRP A 193 -22.23 0.16 -15.26
C TRP A 193 -22.36 1.09 -14.06
N PHE A 194 -23.06 2.22 -14.20
CA PHE A 194 -23.42 3.08 -13.08
C PHE A 194 -24.61 2.53 -12.29
N GLY A 195 -24.59 2.74 -10.98
CA GLY A 195 -25.70 2.44 -10.08
C GLY A 195 -26.06 0.97 -9.93
N ARG A 196 -27.23 0.75 -9.36
CA ARG A 196 -27.87 -0.55 -9.20
C ARG A 196 -29.34 -0.43 -9.60
N LEU A 197 -29.79 -1.28 -10.50
CA LEU A 197 -31.21 -1.42 -10.82
C LEU A 197 -31.96 -2.01 -9.63
N ILE A 198 -33.09 -1.39 -9.28
CA ILE A 198 -33.99 -1.79 -8.19
C ILE A 198 -35.44 -1.79 -8.69
N ASP A 199 -36.37 -2.29 -7.87
CA ASP A 199 -37.81 -2.28 -8.16
C ASP A 199 -38.11 -2.91 -9.55
N GLU A 200 -37.69 -4.16 -9.75
CA GLU A 200 -37.86 -4.88 -11.03
C GLU A 200 -37.26 -4.14 -12.25
N ASN A 201 -36.12 -3.47 -12.05
CA ASN A 201 -35.43 -2.64 -13.05
C ASN A 201 -36.18 -1.37 -13.47
N ARG A 202 -37.11 -0.90 -12.64
CA ARG A 202 -37.88 0.34 -12.89
C ARG A 202 -37.20 1.59 -12.37
N ARG A 203 -36.17 1.46 -11.52
CA ARG A 203 -35.42 2.60 -10.97
C ARG A 203 -33.93 2.28 -10.91
N LEU A 204 -33.10 3.32 -11.03
CA LEU A 204 -31.65 3.23 -10.87
C LEU A 204 -31.26 3.96 -9.60
N GLN A 205 -30.66 3.22 -8.67
CA GLN A 205 -30.08 3.79 -7.47
C GLN A 205 -28.59 4.08 -7.72
N LEU A 206 -28.19 5.33 -7.56
CA LEU A 206 -26.81 5.79 -7.61
C LEU A 206 -26.29 6.05 -6.18
N SER A 207 -25.04 5.69 -5.95
CA SER A 207 -24.29 6.19 -4.80
C SER A 207 -23.89 7.66 -5.02
N PHE A 208 -23.65 8.42 -3.96
CA PHE A 208 -23.24 9.83 -4.10
C PHE A 208 -21.98 10.04 -4.94
N VAL A 209 -20.99 9.15 -4.87
CA VAL A 209 -19.80 9.25 -5.73
C VAL A 209 -20.12 9.04 -7.21
N GLU A 210 -21.07 8.14 -7.53
CA GLU A 210 -21.56 7.94 -8.90
C GLU A 210 -22.34 9.18 -9.37
N SER A 211 -23.21 9.73 -8.51
CA SER A 211 -23.98 10.95 -8.80
C SER A 211 -23.08 12.16 -9.02
N ALA A 212 -22.14 12.42 -8.11
CA ALA A 212 -21.18 13.53 -8.22
C ALA A 212 -20.40 13.46 -9.54
N TYR A 213 -19.98 12.26 -9.95
CA TYR A 213 -19.31 12.07 -11.23
C TYR A 213 -20.22 12.38 -12.43
N LEU A 214 -21.47 11.97 -12.38
CA LEU A 214 -22.43 12.24 -13.46
C LEU A 214 -22.80 13.74 -13.52
N ILE A 215 -22.92 14.42 -12.38
CA ILE A 215 -23.14 15.87 -12.30
C ILE A 215 -21.92 16.61 -12.89
N ASP A 216 -20.69 16.27 -12.47
CA ASP A 216 -19.44 16.84 -12.98
C ASP A 216 -19.27 16.66 -14.50
N ARG A 217 -19.80 15.55 -15.04
CA ARG A 217 -19.80 15.26 -16.49
C ARG A 217 -21.02 15.85 -17.22
N GLY A 218 -21.84 16.68 -16.57
CA GLY A 218 -23.04 17.28 -17.15
C GLY A 218 -24.10 16.27 -17.59
N SER A 219 -24.06 15.06 -17.03
CA SER A 219 -24.87 13.91 -17.43
C SER A 219 -25.98 13.56 -16.43
N LEU A 220 -26.15 14.35 -15.38
CA LEU A 220 -27.20 14.19 -14.37
C LEU A 220 -27.50 15.54 -13.71
N THR A 221 -28.78 15.90 -13.67
CA THR A 221 -29.33 16.94 -12.79
C THR A 221 -29.89 16.26 -11.54
N VAL A 222 -29.53 16.74 -10.35
CA VAL A 222 -30.06 16.21 -9.09
C VAL A 222 -30.96 17.23 -8.42
N LEU A 223 -32.13 16.80 -7.97
CA LEU A 223 -33.07 17.59 -7.18
C LEU A 223 -32.95 17.20 -5.70
N ASP A 224 -33.08 18.18 -4.80
CA ASP A 224 -33.16 17.95 -3.36
C ASP A 224 -34.59 17.58 -2.91
N SER A 225 -34.83 17.54 -1.59
CA SER A 225 -36.13 17.20 -1.02
C SER A 225 -37.23 18.25 -1.28
N GLU A 226 -36.85 19.48 -1.62
CA GLU A 226 -37.77 20.58 -1.95
C GLU A 226 -38.04 20.67 -3.46
N GLY A 227 -37.32 19.88 -4.26
CA GLY A 227 -37.41 19.87 -5.72
C GLY A 227 -36.47 20.89 -6.39
N GLU A 228 -35.57 21.49 -5.63
CA GLU A 228 -34.61 22.46 -6.12
C GLU A 228 -33.37 21.77 -6.71
N VAL A 229 -32.79 22.34 -7.75
CA VAL A 229 -31.61 21.78 -8.42
C VAL A 229 -30.37 22.00 -7.54
N LEU A 230 -29.68 20.91 -7.22
CA LEU A 230 -28.35 20.96 -6.63
C LEU A 230 -27.31 21.07 -7.75
N ASP A 231 -26.59 22.19 -7.79
CA ASP A 231 -25.37 22.28 -8.57
C ASP A 231 -24.27 21.39 -7.97
N PHE A 232 -23.12 21.33 -8.65
CA PHE A 232 -22.03 20.44 -8.21
C PHE A 232 -21.56 20.77 -6.80
N ASP A 233 -21.34 22.05 -6.48
CA ASP A 233 -20.85 22.48 -5.17
C ASP A 233 -21.89 22.24 -4.07
N GLY A 234 -23.17 22.50 -4.34
CA GLY A 234 -24.29 22.20 -3.46
C GLY A 234 -24.40 20.69 -3.18
N PHE A 235 -24.25 19.85 -4.21
CA PHE A 235 -24.26 18.39 -4.06
C PHE A 235 -23.07 17.88 -3.26
N ILE A 236 -21.85 18.41 -3.51
CA ILE A 236 -20.66 18.09 -2.72
C ILE A 236 -20.86 18.51 -1.26
N GLY A 237 -21.42 19.69 -1.00
CA GLY A 237 -21.74 20.19 0.34
C GLY A 237 -22.68 19.25 1.08
N ALA A 238 -23.83 18.95 0.49
CA ALA A 238 -24.83 18.05 1.06
C ALA A 238 -24.27 16.64 1.33
N SER A 239 -23.52 16.08 0.38
CA SER A 239 -22.89 14.76 0.52
C SER A 239 -21.80 14.75 1.60
N SER A 240 -21.02 15.82 1.73
CA SER A 240 -19.93 15.94 2.71
C SER A 240 -20.44 16.11 4.14
N SER A 241 -21.66 16.63 4.33
CA SER A 241 -22.32 16.64 5.64
C SER A 241 -22.69 15.25 6.14
N LEU A 242 -22.91 14.28 5.24
CA LEU A 242 -23.27 12.90 5.58
C LEU A 242 -22.06 11.97 5.65
N GLU A 243 -21.12 12.11 4.72
CA GLU A 243 -19.88 11.35 4.67
C GLU A 243 -18.67 12.29 4.82
N PRO A 244 -18.04 12.35 6.01
CA PRO A 244 -16.78 13.08 6.16
C PRO A 244 -15.74 12.58 5.15
N ASN A 245 -14.98 13.51 4.56
CA ASN A 245 -14.01 13.24 3.49
C ASN A 245 -14.62 12.73 2.16
N PHE A 246 -15.93 12.91 1.95
CA PHE A 246 -16.60 12.57 0.69
C PHE A 246 -15.88 13.14 -0.54
N PHE A 247 -15.41 14.39 -0.48
CA PHE A 247 -14.72 15.00 -1.61
C PHE A 247 -13.46 14.24 -2.04
N LYS A 248 -12.61 13.79 -1.09
CA LYS A 248 -11.42 12.98 -1.40
C LYS A 248 -11.79 11.62 -2.01
N LYS A 249 -12.86 11.01 -1.50
CA LYS A 249 -13.43 9.78 -2.05
C LYS A 249 -13.93 9.99 -3.48
N TYR A 250 -14.59 11.11 -3.74
CA TYR A 250 -15.06 11.53 -5.06
C TYR A 250 -13.89 11.78 -6.02
N VAL A 251 -12.86 12.54 -5.63
CA VAL A 251 -11.67 12.79 -6.45
C VAL A 251 -11.03 11.48 -6.90
N THR A 252 -10.92 10.50 -5.99
CA THR A 252 -10.42 9.16 -6.33
C THR A 252 -11.36 8.39 -7.26
N TYR A 253 -12.68 8.47 -7.03
CA TYR A 253 -13.67 7.85 -7.89
C TYR A 253 -13.58 8.40 -9.31
N ARG A 254 -13.51 9.73 -9.45
CA ARG A 254 -13.38 10.45 -10.73
C ARG A 254 -12.13 10.01 -11.47
N ASP A 255 -10.96 10.06 -10.83
CA ASP A 255 -9.69 9.65 -11.45
C ASP A 255 -9.76 8.20 -11.97
N LEU A 256 -10.28 7.26 -11.17
CA LEU A 256 -10.45 5.87 -11.62
C LEU A 256 -11.40 5.75 -12.82
N ARG A 257 -12.53 6.45 -12.82
CA ARG A 257 -13.49 6.42 -13.94
C ARG A 257 -12.90 7.02 -15.21
N ASP A 258 -12.16 8.12 -15.08
CA ASP A 258 -11.49 8.78 -16.21
C ASP A 258 -10.38 7.92 -16.81
N ARG A 259 -9.74 7.06 -16.00
CA ARG A 259 -8.82 6.01 -16.45
C ARG A 259 -9.51 4.80 -17.09
N GLY A 260 -10.81 4.87 -17.37
CA GLY A 260 -11.59 3.80 -17.99
C GLY A 260 -11.89 2.63 -17.06
N MET A 261 -11.72 2.79 -15.74
CA MET A 261 -12.03 1.73 -14.78
C MET A 261 -13.53 1.70 -14.47
N VAL A 262 -13.99 0.53 -14.05
CA VAL A 262 -15.32 0.38 -13.45
C VAL A 262 -15.18 0.33 -11.94
N VAL A 263 -15.89 1.22 -11.25
CA VAL A 263 -15.73 1.44 -9.81
C VAL A 263 -17.06 1.16 -9.11
N LYS A 264 -17.04 0.28 -8.10
CA LYS A 264 -18.20 -0.02 -7.24
C LYS A 264 -17.80 0.05 -5.78
N THR A 265 -18.79 0.13 -4.89
CA THR A 265 -18.56 0.07 -3.44
C THR A 265 -17.74 -1.16 -3.05
N GLY A 266 -16.68 -0.92 -2.27
CA GLY A 266 -15.81 -1.94 -1.68
C GLY A 266 -16.25 -2.38 -0.29
N PHE A 267 -17.39 -1.90 0.21
CA PHE A 267 -17.83 -2.07 1.61
C PHE A 267 -17.79 -3.53 2.09
N LYS A 268 -18.24 -4.48 1.24
CA LYS A 268 -18.20 -5.93 1.54
C LYS A 268 -16.79 -6.51 1.74
N PHE A 269 -15.76 -5.73 1.43
CA PHE A 269 -14.35 -6.08 1.52
C PHE A 269 -13.56 -5.04 2.31
N GLY A 270 -14.19 -4.27 3.22
CA GLY A 270 -13.49 -3.33 4.10
C GLY A 270 -12.66 -2.26 3.37
N SER A 271 -13.04 -1.94 2.13
CA SER A 271 -12.37 -0.95 1.27
C SER A 271 -13.38 0.05 0.73
N HIS A 272 -12.91 1.20 0.28
CA HIS A 272 -13.77 2.22 -0.30
C HIS A 272 -14.35 1.73 -1.63
N PHE A 273 -13.50 1.13 -2.47
CA PHE A 273 -13.90 0.65 -3.79
C PHE A 273 -13.41 -0.76 -4.09
N ARG A 274 -14.23 -1.48 -4.85
CA ARG A 274 -13.80 -2.61 -5.67
C ARG A 274 -13.74 -2.16 -7.12
N VAL A 275 -12.64 -2.44 -7.79
CA VAL A 275 -12.34 -1.85 -9.11
C VAL A 275 -12.07 -2.94 -10.14
N TYR A 276 -12.63 -2.75 -11.32
CA TYR A 276 -12.52 -3.64 -12.47
C TYR A 276 -11.85 -2.89 -13.63
N GLU A 277 -11.06 -3.62 -14.42
CA GLU A 277 -10.38 -3.08 -15.61
C GLU A 277 -11.36 -2.89 -16.78
N GLY A 278 -12.56 -3.46 -16.70
CA GLY A 278 -13.61 -3.27 -17.69
C GLY A 278 -14.97 -3.70 -17.13
N ILE A 279 -16.02 -3.56 -17.95
CA ILE A 279 -17.37 -4.01 -17.57
C ILE A 279 -17.34 -5.53 -17.41
N PRO A 280 -17.76 -6.06 -16.24
CA PRO A 280 -17.67 -7.49 -15.99
C PRO A 280 -18.58 -8.29 -16.91
N SER A 281 -18.03 -9.33 -17.54
CA SER A 281 -18.81 -10.34 -18.25
C SER A 281 -19.32 -11.41 -17.29
N ARG A 282 -20.21 -12.30 -17.76
CA ARG A 282 -20.67 -13.47 -16.98
C ARG A 282 -19.53 -14.40 -16.56
N GLU A 283 -18.42 -14.39 -17.30
CA GLU A 283 -17.25 -15.26 -17.07
C GLU A 283 -16.19 -14.60 -16.17
N ALA A 284 -16.14 -13.26 -16.11
CA ALA A 284 -15.17 -12.48 -15.35
C ALA A 284 -15.83 -11.46 -14.40
N TYR A 285 -16.66 -11.96 -13.47
CA TYR A 285 -17.46 -11.11 -12.57
C TYR A 285 -16.69 -10.57 -11.35
N HIS A 286 -15.39 -10.83 -11.25
CA HIS A 286 -14.60 -10.50 -10.06
C HIS A 286 -13.73 -9.27 -10.28
N SER A 287 -13.85 -8.29 -9.37
CA SER A 287 -12.94 -7.13 -9.35
C SER A 287 -11.51 -7.60 -9.15
N ARG A 288 -10.55 -6.92 -9.76
CA ARG A 288 -9.13 -7.23 -9.61
C ARG A 288 -8.53 -6.51 -8.39
N TYR A 289 -8.99 -5.30 -8.13
CA TYR A 289 -8.43 -4.43 -7.09
C TYR A 289 -9.45 -4.14 -5.99
N LEU A 290 -8.94 -4.03 -4.76
CA LEU A 290 -9.58 -3.33 -3.67
C LEU A 290 -8.82 -2.02 -3.47
N VAL A 291 -9.49 -0.89 -3.63
CA VAL A 291 -8.90 0.45 -3.47
C VAL A 291 -9.35 1.05 -2.16
N HIS A 292 -8.40 1.38 -1.31
CA HIS A 292 -8.61 2.11 -0.06
C HIS A 292 -8.04 3.52 -0.18
N VAL A 293 -8.93 4.52 -0.20
CA VAL A 293 -8.57 5.93 -0.21
C VAL A 293 -8.02 6.34 1.15
N LEU A 294 -6.86 6.98 1.16
CA LEU A 294 -6.29 7.61 2.34
C LEU A 294 -6.95 8.96 2.55
N MET A 295 -7.89 8.98 3.48
CA MET A 295 -8.77 10.14 3.71
C MET A 295 -8.08 11.26 4.48
N ASP A 296 -6.98 11.00 5.17
CA ASP A 296 -6.20 12.01 5.86
C ASP A 296 -4.72 11.91 5.50
N ASP A 297 -4.02 13.03 5.66
CA ASP A 297 -2.56 13.14 5.72
C ASP A 297 -1.95 12.46 6.95
N ARG A 298 -2.80 11.98 7.87
CA ARG A 298 -2.42 11.22 9.06
C ARG A 298 -1.61 9.98 8.68
N LYS A 299 -0.65 9.66 9.54
CA LYS A 299 0.23 8.49 9.38
C LYS A 299 -0.60 7.20 9.39
N LEU A 300 -0.38 6.30 8.43
CA LEU A 300 -1.00 4.98 8.40
C LEU A 300 -0.42 4.08 9.49
N LYS A 301 -1.27 3.32 10.16
CA LYS A 301 -0.80 2.28 11.10
C LYS A 301 -0.51 0.99 10.33
N LEU A 302 0.63 0.36 10.59
CA LEU A 302 1.00 -0.92 9.95
C LEU A 302 -0.04 -2.03 10.17
N PRO A 303 -0.71 -2.14 11.34
CA PRO A 303 -1.84 -3.05 11.51
C PRO A 303 -3.00 -2.82 10.54
N GLU A 304 -3.27 -1.58 10.12
CA GLU A 304 -4.31 -1.28 9.14
C GLU A 304 -3.93 -1.81 7.76
N ILE A 305 -2.66 -1.60 7.35
CA ILE A 305 -2.11 -2.16 6.11
C ILE A 305 -2.17 -3.69 6.15
N SER A 306 -1.74 -4.31 7.25
CA SER A 306 -1.77 -5.76 7.44
C SER A 306 -3.18 -6.34 7.29
N ARG A 307 -4.18 -5.75 7.96
CA ARG A 307 -5.58 -6.18 7.84
C ARG A 307 -6.10 -6.05 6.41
N ALA A 308 -5.83 -4.93 5.75
CA ALA A 308 -6.27 -4.67 4.38
C ALA A 308 -5.66 -5.68 3.39
N VAL A 309 -4.35 -5.94 3.50
CA VAL A 309 -3.63 -6.89 2.65
C VAL A 309 -4.12 -8.32 2.89
N ARG A 310 -4.30 -8.74 4.15
CA ARG A 310 -4.84 -10.07 4.48
C ARG A 310 -6.24 -10.27 3.92
N LEU A 311 -7.11 -9.26 4.02
CA LEU A 311 -8.45 -9.29 3.49
C LEU A 311 -8.45 -9.44 1.96
N ALA A 312 -7.65 -8.61 1.26
CA ALA A 312 -7.51 -8.68 -0.19
C ALA A 312 -6.96 -10.04 -0.66
N HIS A 313 -5.93 -10.55 0.03
CA HIS A 313 -5.35 -11.86 -0.25
C HIS A 313 -6.39 -12.99 -0.11
N GLY A 314 -7.21 -12.97 0.95
CA GLY A 314 -8.26 -13.96 1.19
C GLY A 314 -9.32 -14.02 0.09
N VAL A 315 -9.59 -12.91 -0.59
CA VAL A 315 -10.54 -12.84 -1.72
C VAL A 315 -9.86 -12.80 -3.09
N LYS A 316 -8.56 -13.14 -3.17
CA LYS A 316 -7.74 -13.16 -4.38
C LYS A 316 -7.76 -11.84 -5.16
N LYS A 317 -7.63 -10.72 -4.45
CA LYS A 317 -7.57 -9.35 -5.01
C LYS A 317 -6.26 -8.67 -4.64
N GLN A 318 -5.88 -7.68 -5.42
CA GLN A 318 -4.73 -6.83 -5.13
C GLN A 318 -5.20 -5.65 -4.26
N MET A 319 -4.51 -5.44 -3.12
CA MET A 319 -4.78 -4.30 -2.25
C MET A 319 -4.04 -3.07 -2.78
N VAL A 320 -4.78 -2.01 -3.06
CA VAL A 320 -4.26 -0.74 -3.57
C VAL A 320 -4.68 0.39 -2.64
N PHE A 321 -3.74 1.25 -2.29
CA PHE A 321 -4.02 2.48 -1.57
C PHE A 321 -3.99 3.65 -2.53
N ALA A 322 -4.97 4.53 -2.42
CA ALA A 322 -5.05 5.75 -3.20
C ALA A 322 -4.70 6.94 -2.30
N VAL A 323 -3.80 7.80 -2.76
CA VAL A 323 -3.37 9.03 -2.09
C VAL A 323 -3.85 10.20 -2.93
N PRO A 324 -5.00 10.82 -2.59
CA PRO A 324 -5.46 12.01 -3.29
C PRO A 324 -4.52 13.17 -3.00
N GLY A 325 -3.84 13.68 -4.04
CA GLY A 325 -3.11 14.94 -4.02
C GLY A 325 -3.93 16.07 -4.64
N ASP A 326 -3.30 17.24 -4.78
CA ASP A 326 -3.95 18.42 -5.36
C ASP A 326 -4.20 18.26 -6.86
N ASP A 327 -3.22 17.73 -7.61
CA ASP A 327 -3.28 17.61 -9.08
C ASP A 327 -3.67 16.20 -9.57
N GLN A 328 -3.26 15.17 -8.84
CA GLN A 328 -3.43 13.77 -9.25
C GLN A 328 -3.63 12.84 -8.06
N VAL A 329 -4.20 11.67 -8.34
CA VAL A 329 -4.27 10.58 -7.38
C VAL A 329 -3.13 9.60 -7.63
N GLU A 330 -2.29 9.41 -6.62
CA GLU A 330 -1.23 8.41 -6.65
C GLU A 330 -1.73 7.09 -6.09
N TYR A 331 -1.31 5.98 -6.69
CA TYR A 331 -1.73 4.64 -6.28
C TYR A 331 -0.52 3.76 -6.01
N PHE A 332 -0.54 3.05 -4.88
CA PHE A 332 0.45 2.02 -4.59
C PHE A 332 -0.21 0.70 -4.21
N GLU A 333 0.34 -0.39 -4.74
CA GLU A 333 -0.06 -1.76 -4.42
C GLU A 333 0.76 -2.26 -3.24
N VAL A 334 0.10 -2.89 -2.27
CA VAL A 334 0.76 -3.59 -1.17
C VAL A 334 0.39 -5.07 -1.24
N GLY A 335 1.40 -5.93 -1.36
CA GLY A 335 1.24 -7.38 -1.45
C GLY A 335 2.04 -8.09 -0.36
N TRP A 336 1.43 -9.04 0.34
CA TRP A 336 2.18 -9.96 1.20
C TRP A 336 3.09 -10.84 0.35
N VAL A 337 4.35 -10.97 0.75
CA VAL A 337 5.32 -11.83 0.06
C VAL A 337 6.04 -12.75 1.03
N ARG A 338 6.42 -13.92 0.52
CA ARG A 338 7.34 -14.84 1.20
C ARG A 338 8.72 -14.69 0.59
N LEU A 339 9.69 -14.28 1.41
CA LEU A 339 11.13 -14.32 1.07
C LEU A 339 11.70 -15.73 1.18
#